data_AF-A0A7Z9K8L9-F1
#
_entry.id   AF-A0A7Z9K8L9-F1
#
_cell.length_a   1.000
_cell.length_b   1.000
_cell.length_c   1.000
_cell.angle_alpha   90.00
_cell.angle_beta   90.00
_cell.angle_gamma   90.00
#
_symmetry.space_group_name_H-M   'P 1'
#
loop_
_entity.id
_entity.type
_entity.pdbx_description
1 polymer ?
#
loop_
_entity_poly.entity_id
_entity_poly.type
_entity_poly.pdbx_seq_one_letter_code
_entity_poly.pdbx_strand_id
1 'polypeptide(L)' 'MPCLIMRGQWDGIAAMGDLLKFFERIPNPDKQFIVMPGVSHASFQQKNYMMVYHILNSFLSQASPNYLG' A
#
# COMPACT_ATOMS: atom_id res chain seq x y z
N MET A 1 2.01 14.89 -1.84
CA MET A 1 3.05 13.84 -2.02
C MET A 1 2.37 12.51 -2.20
N PRO A 2 2.62 11.78 -3.30
CA PRO A 2 2.03 10.47 -3.57
C PRO A 2 2.15 9.57 -2.34
N CYS A 3 1.09 8.83 -2.01
CA CYS A 3 1.08 7.98 -0.81
C CYS A 3 0.65 6.55 -1.15
N LEU A 4 1.37 5.58 -0.60
CA LEU A 4 1.03 4.17 -0.73
C LEU A 4 0.87 3.55 0.66
N ILE A 5 -0.27 2.89 0.89
CA ILE A 5 -0.49 2.02 2.03
C ILE A 5 -0.53 0.58 1.54
N MET A 6 0.35 -0.25 2.10
CA MET A 6 0.39 -1.69 1.84
C MET A 6 0.06 -2.44 3.11
N ARG A 7 -0.80 -3.45 3.02
CA ARG A 7 -1.20 -4.28 4.16
C ARG A 7 -1.19 -5.76 3.78
N GLY A 8 -0.69 -6.61 4.67
CA GLY A 8 -0.87 -8.06 4.55
C GLY A 8 -2.32 -8.49 4.71
N GLN A 9 -2.77 -9.46 3.92
CA GLN A 9 -4.08 -10.12 4.08
C GLN A 9 -4.27 -10.69 5.50
N TRP A 10 -3.22 -11.29 6.04
CA TRP A 10 -3.19 -11.96 7.34
C TRP A 10 -2.47 -11.12 8.40
N ASP A 11 -2.52 -9.79 8.26
CA ASP A 11 -1.96 -8.89 9.27
C ASP A 11 -2.78 -8.93 10.55
N GLY A 12 -2.17 -9.44 11.63
CA GLY A 12 -2.74 -9.54 12.97
C GLY A 12 -2.42 -8.37 13.89
N ILE A 13 -1.71 -7.34 13.42
CA ILE A 13 -1.32 -6.16 14.20
C ILE A 13 -2.02 -4.91 13.65
N ALA A 14 -1.97 -4.69 12.33
CA ALA A 14 -2.62 -3.56 11.68
C ALA A 14 -4.01 -3.93 11.15
N ALA A 15 -5.04 -3.49 11.87
CA ALA A 15 -6.44 -3.75 11.51
C ALA A 15 -6.86 -2.99 10.24
N MET A 16 -7.66 -3.66 9.40
CA MET A 16 -8.13 -3.08 8.13
C MET A 16 -8.88 -1.75 8.35
N GLY A 17 -9.81 -1.73 9.32
CA GLY A 17 -10.66 -0.57 9.56
C GLY A 17 -9.87 0.68 9.96
N ASP A 18 -8.80 0.52 10.72
CA ASP A 18 -7.96 1.65 11.15
C ASP A 18 -7.16 2.21 9.99
N LEU A 19 -6.62 1.34 9.14
CA LEU A 19 -5.90 1.76 7.94
C LEU A 19 -6.82 2.44 6.91
N LEU A 20 -8.06 1.97 6.75
CA LEU A 20 -9.03 2.62 5.86
C LEU A 20 -9.44 4.01 6.37
N LYS A 21 -9.71 4.15 7.68
CA LYS A 21 -9.98 5.46 8.30
C LYS A 21 -8.79 6.42 8.16
N PHE A 22 -7.57 5.91 8.28
CA PHE A 22 -6.37 6.71 8.04
C PHE A 22 -6.26 7.10 6.56
N PHE A 23 -6.49 6.16 5.64
CA PHE A 23 -6.47 6.38 4.20
C PHE A 23 -7.45 7.47 3.76
N GLU A 24 -8.68 7.47 4.29
CA GLU A 24 -9.68 8.50 4.04
C GLU A 24 -9.17 9.90 4.40
N ARG A 25 -8.44 10.03 5.51
CA ARG A 25 -7.93 11.31 6.04
C ARG A 25 -6.72 11.86 5.31
N ILE A 26 -6.06 11.07 4.46
CA ILE A 26 -4.90 11.56 3.68
C ILE A 26 -5.39 12.67 2.73
N PRO A 27 -4.86 13.91 2.83
CA PRO A 27 -5.36 15.05 2.07
C PRO A 27 -4.93 15.00 0.59
N ASN A 28 -3.85 14.27 0.27
CA ASN A 28 -3.44 14.10 -1.12
C ASN A 28 -4.36 13.09 -1.83
N PRO A 29 -5.02 13.45 -2.94
CA PRO A 29 -5.82 12.51 -3.72
C PRO A 29 -4.98 11.43 -4.43
N ASP A 30 -3.70 11.69 -4.71
CA ASP A 30 -2.78 10.67 -5.23
C ASP A 30 -2.34 9.73 -4.09
N LYS A 31 -3.22 8.79 -3.78
CA LYS A 31 -3.05 7.80 -2.72
C LYS A 31 -3.56 6.43 -3.15
N GLN A 32 -2.83 5.38 -2.80
CA GLN A 32 -3.13 3.99 -3.15
C GLN A 32 -3.20 3.12 -1.89
N PHE A 33 -4.07 2.11 -1.93
CA PHE A 33 -4.22 1.12 -0.87
C PHE A 33 -4.16 -0.28 -1.49
N ILE A 34 -3.22 -1.11 -1.04
CA ILE A 34 -3.02 -2.47 -1.58
C ILE A 34 -3.06 -3.50 -0.45
N VAL A 35 -3.85 -4.56 -0.68
CA VAL A 35 -3.89 -5.75 0.18
C VAL A 35 -3.07 -6.85 -0.47
N MET A 36 -2.05 -7.35 0.24
CA MET A 36 -1.11 -8.35 -0.26
C MET A 36 -1.55 -9.76 0.16
N PRO A 37 -1.97 -10.62 -0.80
CA PRO A 37 -2.42 -11.97 -0.49
C PRO A 37 -1.30 -12.86 0.05
N GLY A 38 -1.61 -13.66 1.07
CA GLY A 38 -0.64 -14.56 1.70
C GLY A 38 0.47 -13.86 2.49
N VAL A 39 0.34 -12.56 2.79
CA VAL A 39 1.28 -11.78 3.59
C VAL A 39 0.66 -11.45 4.95
N SER A 40 1.44 -11.55 6.01
CA SER A 40 1.14 -11.09 7.37
C SER A 40 1.95 -9.83 7.70
N HIS A 41 2.00 -9.42 8.96
CA HIS A 41 2.50 -8.09 9.35
C HIS A 41 3.93 -7.78 8.84
N ALA A 42 4.87 -8.70 9.05
CA ALA A 42 6.29 -8.51 8.73
C ALA A 42 6.58 -8.69 7.22
N SER A 43 5.91 -7.91 6.37
CA SER A 43 5.79 -8.11 4.91
C SER A 43 7.10 -8.42 4.17
N PHE A 44 8.22 -7.79 4.57
CA PHE A 44 9.54 -7.99 3.94
C PHE A 44 10.28 -9.25 4.37
N GLN A 45 9.89 -9.91 5.46
CA GLN A 45 10.58 -11.06 6.04
C GLN A 45 9.85 -12.37 5.75
N GLN A 46 8.97 -12.39 4.75
CA GLN A 46 8.01 -13.48 4.51
C GLN A 46 8.27 -14.16 3.18
N LYS A 47 7.61 -15.31 2.95
CA LYS A 47 7.73 -16.06 1.69
C LYS A 47 7.40 -15.22 0.45
N ASN A 48 6.40 -14.34 0.54
CA ASN A 48 5.94 -13.52 -0.58
C ASN A 48 6.61 -12.13 -0.64
N TYR A 49 7.78 -11.93 -0.03
CA TYR A 49 8.42 -10.62 0.06
C TYR A 49 8.72 -9.97 -1.31
N MET A 50 8.94 -10.76 -2.36
CA MET A 50 9.16 -10.25 -3.72
C MET A 50 7.94 -9.48 -4.27
N MET A 51 6.73 -9.85 -3.85
CA MET A 51 5.51 -9.10 -4.18
C MET A 51 5.55 -7.68 -3.60
N VAL A 52 6.08 -7.53 -2.38
CA VAL A 52 6.24 -6.23 -1.71
C VAL A 52 7.15 -5.34 -2.55
N TYR A 53 8.30 -5.86 -2.99
CA TYR A 53 9.23 -5.12 -3.85
C TYR A 53 8.63 -4.77 -5.21
N HIS A 54 7.88 -5.68 -5.83
CA HIS A 54 7.21 -5.41 -7.09
C HIS A 54 6.20 -4.26 -6.96
N ILE A 55 5.38 -4.27 -5.89
CA ILE A 55 4.42 -3.20 -5.60
C ILE A 55 5.12 -1.86 -5.39
N LEU A 56 6.19 -1.84 -4.58
CA LEU A 56 6.98 -0.63 -4.35
C LEU A 56 7.60 -0.09 -5.63
N ASN A 57 8.20 -0.96 -6.45
CA ASN A 57 8.77 -0.56 -7.73
C ASN A 57 7.69 0.03 -8.63
N SER A 58 6.53 -0.63 -8.75
CA SER A 58 5.41 -0.14 -9.56
C SER A 58 4.91 1.24 -9.12
N PHE A 59 4.83 1.49 -7.81
CA PHE A 59 4.41 2.78 -7.26
C PHE A 59 5.45 3.86 -7.53
N LEU A 60 6.73 3.57 -7.28
CA LEU A 60 7.82 4.53 -7.46
C LEU A 60 8.12 4.83 -8.94
N SER A 61 7.83 3.90 -9.84
CA SER A 61 8.00 4.07 -11.29
C SER A 61 6.73 4.53 -12.00
N GLN A 62 5.66 4.85 -11.28
CA GLN A 62 4.41 5.28 -11.88
C GLN A 62 4.58 6.60 -12.64
N ALA A 63 4.05 6.66 -13.87
CA ALA A 63 4.07 7.88 -14.66
C ALA A 63 3.23 8.98 -14.01
N SER A 64 3.73 10.22 -14.05
CA SER A 64 2.98 11.39 -13.58
C SER A 64 1.68 11.57 -14.39
N PRO A 65 0.59 12.01 -13.76
CA PRO A 65 -0.65 12.31 -14.47
C PRO A 65 -0.46 13.49 -15.43
N ASN A 66 -1.05 13.39 -16.63
CA ASN A 66 -1.02 14.46 -17.63
C ASN A 66 -2.07 15.57 -17.39
N TYR A 67 -3.06 15.30 -16.54
CA TYR A 67 -4.16 16.22 -16.21
C TYR A 67 -4.41 16.21 -14.70
N LEU A 68 -4.60 17.40 -14.11
CA LEU A 68 -4.72 17.60 -12.67
C LEU A 68 -6.02 18.30 -12.23
N GLY A 69 -6.91 18.65 -13.18
CA GLY A 69 -8.04 19.55 -12.92
C GLY A 69 -7.84 20.90 -13.57
#